data_AF-A0A0C2S4Z4-F1
#
_entry.id   AF-A0A0C2S4Z4-F1
#
_cell.length_a   1.000
_cell.length_b   1.000
_cell.length_c   1.000
_cell.angle_alpha   90.00
_cell.angle_beta   90.00
_cell.angle_gamma   90.00
#
_symmetry.space_group_name_H-M   'P 1'
#
loop_
_entity.id
_entity.type
_entity.pdbx_description
1 polymer ?
#
loop_
_entity_poly.entity_id
_entity_poly.type
_entity_poly.pdbx_seq_one_letter_code
_entity_poly.pdbx_strand_id
1 'polypeptide(L)'
;MSESVSIGSTSFRIEPLRGHENWLPWKRRMLAILRELDLDGYALDDAKPPEPKVKDQPSDDENKAISEWKKKDEKTRTRIELAVSDSETVYLLGSSTAREMWLQLSTVYESKGRLGVLAT
;
A
#
# COMPACT_ATOMS: atom_id res chain seq x y z
N MET A 1 -17.16 26.31 -23.00
CA MET A 1 -17.34 26.39 -21.53
C MET A 1 -16.59 25.21 -20.95
N SER A 2 -15.45 25.46 -20.30
CA SER A 2 -14.61 24.41 -19.74
C SER A 2 -15.23 23.93 -18.43
N GLU A 3 -15.88 22.76 -18.46
CA GLU A 3 -16.39 22.12 -17.25
C GLU A 3 -15.20 21.74 -16.36
N SER A 4 -15.07 22.48 -15.27
CA SER A 4 -14.15 22.16 -14.19
C SER A 4 -14.81 21.03 -13.39
N VAL A 5 -14.54 19.78 -13.77
CA VAL A 5 -14.89 18.62 -12.93
C VAL A 5 -14.12 18.81 -11.63
N SER A 6 -14.80 19.34 -10.63
CA SER A 6 -14.34 19.31 -9.25
C SER A 6 -14.40 17.85 -8.84
N ILE A 7 -13.27 17.15 -8.99
CA ILE A 7 -13.06 15.83 -8.42
C ILE A 7 -13.10 16.06 -6.92
N GLY A 8 -14.29 15.89 -6.32
CA GLY A 8 -14.44 15.93 -4.87
C GLY A 8 -13.43 14.95 -4.28
N SER A 9 -12.51 15.46 -3.45
CA SER A 9 -11.51 14.64 -2.77
C SER A 9 -12.22 13.48 -2.07
N THR A 10 -12.12 12.27 -2.62
CA THR A 10 -12.73 11.07 -2.04
C THR A 10 -12.07 10.82 -0.68
N SER A 11 -12.78 11.28 0.35
CA SER A 11 -12.34 11.22 1.73
C SER A 11 -12.85 9.91 2.32
N PHE A 12 -12.02 8.88 2.26
CA PHE A 12 -12.36 7.59 2.85
C PHE A 12 -12.15 7.68 4.36
N ARG A 13 -13.22 7.53 5.14
CA ARG A 13 -13.13 7.39 6.59
C ARG A 13 -12.83 5.93 6.93
N ILE A 14 -11.57 5.67 7.26
CA ILE A 14 -11.13 4.39 7.82
C ILE A 14 -10.78 4.60 9.28
N GLU A 15 -11.18 3.66 10.13
CA GLU A 15 -10.71 3.63 11.51
C GLU A 15 -9.21 3.29 11.50
N PRO A 16 -8.35 4.03 12.23
CA PRO A 16 -6.93 3.75 12.23
C PRO A 16 -6.63 2.34 12.73
N LEU A 17 -5.57 1.71 12.21
CA LEU A 17 -5.11 0.41 12.69
C LEU A 17 -4.72 0.53 14.17
N ARG A 18 -5.31 -0.31 15.02
CA ARG A 18 -5.06 -0.40 16.48
C ARG A 18 -4.49 -1.78 16.82
N GLY A 19 -3.54 -2.21 16.02
CA GLY A 19 -2.94 -3.53 16.10
C GLY A 19 -3.91 -4.68 15.79
N HIS A 20 -3.78 -5.80 16.52
CA HIS A 20 -4.54 -7.03 16.26
C HIS A 20 -6.05 -6.89 16.46
N GLU A 21 -6.52 -5.90 17.24
CA GLU A 21 -7.94 -5.73 17.58
C GLU A 21 -8.81 -5.49 16.34
N ASN A 22 -8.31 -4.69 15.40
CA ASN A 22 -9.05 -4.31 14.20
C ASN A 22 -8.31 -4.62 12.88
N TRP A 23 -7.25 -5.45 12.92
CA TRP A 23 -6.46 -5.81 11.73
C TRP A 23 -7.31 -6.31 10.55
N LEU A 24 -8.16 -7.31 10.75
CA LEU A 24 -8.97 -7.89 9.66
C LEU A 24 -9.97 -6.89 9.05
N PRO A 25 -10.78 -6.17 9.86
CA PRO A 25 -11.62 -5.08 9.34
C PRO A 25 -10.83 -3.96 8.66
N TRP A 26 -9.69 -3.56 9.23
CA TRP A 26 -8.82 -2.52 8.70
C TRP A 26 -8.26 -2.92 7.34
N LYS A 27 -7.66 -4.12 7.25
CA LYS A 27 -7.09 -4.69 6.01
C LYS A 27 -8.13 -4.70 4.90
N ARG A 28 -9.35 -5.17 5.19
CA ARG A 28 -10.45 -5.22 4.21
C ARG A 28 -10.85 -3.83 3.73
N ARG A 29 -10.97 -2.85 4.63
CA ARG A 29 -11.32 -1.46 4.28
C ARG A 29 -10.20 -0.78 3.50
N MET A 30 -8.94 -0.96 3.92
CA MET A 30 -7.78 -0.41 3.23
C MET A 30 -7.67 -0.96 1.80
N LEU A 31 -7.84 -2.27 1.62
CA LEU A 31 -7.85 -2.86 0.27
C LEU A 31 -9.00 -2.32 -0.60
N ALA A 32 -10.17 -2.07 -0.03
CA ALA A 32 -11.27 -1.44 -0.77
C ALA A 32 -10.90 -0.02 -1.23
N ILE A 33 -10.26 0.77 -0.37
CA ILE A 33 -9.78 2.12 -0.71
C ILE A 33 -8.72 2.06 -1.80
N LEU A 34 -7.75 1.15 -1.68
CA LEU A 34 -6.71 0.99 -2.69
C LEU A 34 -7.28 0.55 -4.04
N ARG A 35 -8.26 -0.36 -4.04
CA ARG A 35 -8.94 -0.80 -5.26
C ARG A 35 -9.74 0.32 -5.92
N GLU A 36 -10.46 1.14 -5.15
CA GLU A 36 -11.17 2.32 -5.67
C GLU A 36 -10.21 3.33 -6.34
N LEU A 37 -8.94 3.33 -5.90
CA LEU A 37 -7.91 4.21 -6.42
C LEU A 37 -7.03 3.58 -7.50
N ASP A 38 -7.28 2.32 -7.88
CA ASP A 38 -6.44 1.53 -8.80
C ASP A 38 -4.98 1.42 -8.30
N LEU A 39 -4.83 1.23 -6.98
CA LEU A 39 -3.56 1.17 -6.26
C LEU A 39 -3.31 -0.18 -5.56
N ASP A 40 -4.28 -1.10 -5.55
CA ASP A 40 -4.17 -2.35 -4.80
C ASP A 40 -3.02 -3.24 -5.29
N GLY A 41 -2.67 -3.15 -6.57
CA GLY A 41 -1.49 -3.83 -7.14
C GLY A 41 -0.16 -3.41 -6.51
N TYR A 42 -0.02 -2.19 -6.00
CA TYR A 42 1.22 -1.72 -5.37
C TYR A 42 1.41 -2.23 -3.94
N ALA A 43 0.30 -2.62 -3.28
CA ALA A 43 0.34 -3.18 -1.93
C ALA A 43 0.34 -4.72 -1.94
N LEU A 44 -0.44 -5.34 -2.83
CA LEU A 44 -0.66 -6.79 -2.88
C LEU A 44 0.19 -7.53 -3.90
N ASP A 45 0.39 -6.94 -5.08
CA ASP A 45 1.07 -7.62 -6.18
C ASP A 45 2.59 -7.52 -6.02
N ASP A 46 3.32 -8.37 -6.74
CA ASP A 46 4.76 -8.23 -6.90
C ASP A 46 5.04 -7.11 -7.92
N ALA A 47 4.40 -5.95 -7.72
CA ALA A 47 4.57 -4.75 -8.53
C ALA A 47 6.01 -4.28 -8.32
N LYS A 48 6.94 -4.90 -9.04
CA LYS A 48 8.34 -4.51 -9.06
C LYS A 48 8.42 -3.14 -9.71
N PRO A 49 9.29 -2.26 -9.22
CA PRO A 49 9.60 -1.04 -9.93
C PRO A 49 10.02 -1.42 -11.36
N PRO A 50 9.49 -0.75 -12.40
CA PRO A 50 9.93 -1.01 -13.77
C PRO A 50 11.43 -0.75 -13.84
N GLU A 51 12.23 -1.80 -14.05
CA GLU A 51 13.67 -1.66 -14.25
C GLU A 51 13.92 -1.20 -15.70
N PRO A 52 14.65 -0.10 -15.91
CA PRO A 52 14.99 0.34 -17.26
C PRO A 52 15.83 -0.73 -17.96
N LYS A 53 15.47 -1.06 -19.21
CA LYS A 53 16.19 -2.10 -19.98
C LYS A 53 17.62 -1.70 -20.33
N VAL A 54 17.93 -0.40 -20.28
CA VAL A 54 19.27 0.16 -20.55
C VAL A 54 19.63 1.17 -19.45
N LYS A 55 20.65 0.85 -18.64
CA LYS A 55 21.10 1.68 -17.50
C LYS A 55 21.70 3.03 -17.91
N ASP A 56 22.14 3.18 -19.16
CA ASP A 56 22.87 4.35 -19.66
C ASP A 56 22.03 5.34 -20.51
N GLN A 57 20.88 4.92 -21.05
CA GLN A 57 19.95 5.78 -21.79
C GLN A 57 18.51 5.29 -21.59
N PRO A 58 17.90 5.55 -20.43
CA PRO A 58 16.46 5.31 -20.28
C PRO A 58 15.71 6.18 -21.31
N SER A 59 14.88 5.54 -22.13
CA SER A 59 14.02 6.27 -23.07
C SER A 59 13.05 7.17 -22.28
N ASP A 60 12.59 8.27 -22.89
CA ASP A 60 11.65 9.21 -22.23
C ASP A 60 10.41 8.48 -21.70
N ASP A 61 9.90 7.50 -22.46
CA ASP A 61 8.81 6.61 -22.07
C ASP A 61 9.13 5.72 -20.84
N GLU A 62 10.36 5.21 -20.71
CA GLU A 62 10.77 4.41 -19.54
C GLU A 62 10.89 5.27 -18.29
N ASN A 63 11.47 6.47 -18.41
CA ASN A 63 11.54 7.43 -17.29
C ASN A 63 10.14 7.87 -16.84
N LYS A 64 9.22 8.07 -17.78
CA LYS A 64 7.83 8.41 -17.47
C LYS A 64 7.13 7.27 -16.74
N ALA A 65 7.27 6.03 -17.21
CA ALA A 65 6.73 4.85 -16.54
C ALA A 65 7.29 4.67 -15.12
N ILE A 66 8.60 4.88 -14.91
CA ILE A 66 9.24 4.83 -13.58
C ILE A 66 8.69 5.94 -12.67
N SER A 67 8.55 7.17 -13.18
CA SER A 67 8.01 8.27 -12.40
C SER A 67 6.54 8.06 -12.03
N GLU A 68 5.72 7.53 -12.95
CA GLU A 68 4.32 7.22 -12.68
C GLU A 68 4.16 6.09 -11.68
N TRP A 69 4.99 5.04 -11.78
CA TRP A 69 5.04 3.97 -10.80
C TRP A 69 5.41 4.51 -9.41
N LYS A 70 6.48 5.32 -9.31
CA LYS A 70 6.90 5.93 -8.03
C LYS A 70 5.81 6.78 -7.41
N LYS A 71 5.10 7.58 -8.22
CA LYS A 71 3.96 8.40 -7.75
C LYS A 71 2.83 7.54 -7.20
N LYS A 72 2.50 6.43 -7.87
CA LYS A 72 1.45 5.51 -7.40
C LYS A 72 1.87 4.74 -6.14
N ASP A 73 3.12 4.30 -6.06
CA ASP A 73 3.68 3.68 -4.85
C ASP A 73 3.66 4.66 -3.66
N GLU A 74 4.20 5.88 -3.84
CA GLU A 74 4.20 6.93 -2.81
C GLU A 74 2.78 7.28 -2.34
N LYS A 75 1.82 7.33 -3.26
CA LYS A 75 0.41 7.55 -2.93
C LYS A 75 -0.15 6.41 -2.09
N THR A 76 0.17 5.16 -2.44
CA THR A 76 -0.23 3.96 -1.69
C THR A 76 0.39 3.98 -0.28
N ARG A 77 1.68 4.27 -0.17
CA ARG A 77 2.41 4.43 1.11
C ARG A 77 1.74 5.46 2.01
N THR A 78 1.49 6.64 1.46
CA THR A 78 0.82 7.75 2.18
C THR A 78 -0.56 7.32 2.69
N ARG A 79 -1.34 6.57 1.89
CA ARG A 79 -2.66 6.08 2.31
C ARG A 79 -2.58 5.06 3.43
N ILE A 80 -1.59 4.17 3.39
CA ILE A 80 -1.35 3.21 4.47
C ILE A 80 -0.93 3.95 5.74
N GLU A 81 0.04 4.85 5.65
CA GLU A 81 0.56 5.62 6.80
C GLU A 81 -0.53 6.45 7.49
N LEU A 82 -1.36 7.17 6.72
CA LEU A 82 -2.46 7.98 7.27
C LEU A 82 -3.60 7.16 7.90
N ALA A 83 -3.63 5.85 7.64
CA ALA A 83 -4.66 4.95 8.18
C ALA A 83 -4.15 4.09 9.33
N VAL A 84 -2.93 4.32 9.81
CA VAL A 84 -2.33 3.58 10.92
C VAL A 84 -2.28 4.51 12.14
N SER A 85 -2.48 3.97 13.35
CA SER A 85 -2.31 4.79 14.55
C SER A 85 -0.84 5.11 14.78
N ASP A 86 -0.58 6.22 15.46
CA ASP A 86 0.79 6.66 15.79
C ASP A 86 1.62 5.54 16.46
N SER A 87 0.99 4.74 17.33
CA SER A 87 1.62 3.58 17.99
C SER A 87 2.13 2.50 17.03
N GLU A 88 1.42 2.27 15.91
CA GLU A 88 1.75 1.21 14.96
C GLU A 88 2.61 1.74 13.79
N THR A 89 2.80 3.06 13.65
CA THR A 89 3.69 3.65 12.63
C THR A 89 5.14 3.17 12.77
N VAL A 90 5.53 2.70 13.97
CA VAL A 90 6.86 2.14 14.21
C VAL A 90 7.17 0.94 13.31
N TYR A 91 6.15 0.17 12.92
CA TYR A 91 6.31 -0.98 12.02
C TYR A 91 6.43 -0.60 10.55
N LEU A 92 6.20 0.68 10.21
CA LEU A 92 6.33 1.21 8.86
C LEU A 92 7.70 1.86 8.62
N LEU A 93 8.43 2.16 9.70
CA LEU A 93 9.78 2.74 9.64
C LEU A 93 10.74 1.81 8.90
N GLY A 94 11.43 2.35 7.90
CA GLY A 94 12.41 1.61 7.09
C GLY A 94 11.83 0.89 5.86
N SER A 95 10.51 0.86 5.69
CA SER A 95 9.89 0.39 4.46
C SER A 95 10.12 1.37 3.30
N SER A 96 10.69 0.90 2.19
CA SER A 96 10.99 1.72 1.02
C SER A 96 9.83 1.75 0.02
N THR A 97 8.97 0.73 0.04
CA THR A 97 7.84 0.55 -0.87
C THR A 97 6.52 0.34 -0.13
N ALA A 98 5.39 0.62 -0.78
CA ALA A 98 4.05 0.35 -0.23
C ALA A 98 3.86 -1.13 0.11
N ARG A 99 4.45 -1.99 -0.71
CA ARG A 99 4.46 -3.43 -0.52
C ARG A 99 5.17 -3.84 0.75
N GLU A 100 6.35 -3.30 1.03
CA GLU A 100 7.08 -3.60 2.27
C GLU A 100 6.27 -3.18 3.49
N MET A 101 5.65 -1.99 3.46
CA MET A 101 4.74 -1.53 4.52
C MET A 101 3.61 -2.53 4.73
N TRP A 102 2.95 -2.95 3.64
CA TRP A 102 1.85 -3.91 3.68
C TRP A 102 2.27 -5.27 4.23
N LEU A 103 3.46 -5.74 3.84
CA LEU A 103 4.01 -7.03 4.24
C LEU A 103 4.48 -7.03 5.69
N GLN A 104 5.05 -5.92 6.19
CA GLN A 104 5.40 -5.77 7.60
C GLN A 104 4.15 -5.80 8.46
N LEU A 105 3.12 -5.00 8.12
CA LEU A 105 1.84 -5.03 8.83
C LEU A 105 1.21 -6.42 8.80
N SER A 106 1.22 -7.09 7.64
CA SER A 106 0.72 -8.46 7.55
C SER A 106 1.56 -9.42 8.39
N THR A 107 2.87 -9.28 8.45
CA THR A 107 3.73 -10.15 9.27
C THR A 107 3.49 -9.97 10.77
N VAL A 108 3.23 -8.74 11.20
CA VAL A 108 2.96 -8.41 12.62
C VAL A 108 1.57 -8.86 13.03
N TYR A 109 0.53 -8.54 12.25
CA TYR A 109 -0.86 -8.71 12.67
C TYR A 109 -1.59 -9.91 12.09
N GLU A 110 -1.12 -10.45 10.97
CA GLU A 110 -1.65 -11.69 10.43
C GLU A 110 -1.14 -12.83 11.31
N SER A 111 -2.03 -13.34 12.15
CA SER A 111 -1.80 -14.56 12.89
C SER A 111 -1.44 -15.66 11.89
N LYS A 112 -0.14 -15.98 11.75
CA LYS A 112 0.28 -17.23 11.12
C LYS A 112 -0.34 -18.32 11.97
N GLY A 113 -1.47 -18.86 11.51
CA GLY A 113 -2.13 -19.95 12.18
C GLY A 113 -1.12 -21.07 12.36
N ARG A 114 -0.54 -21.18 13.56
CA ARG A 114 -0.12 -22.46 14.11
C ARG A 114 -1.41 -23.23 14.36
N LEU A 115 -2.03 -23.66 13.26
CA LEU A 115 -2.95 -24.79 13.27
C LEU A 115 -2.20 -25.90 13.98
N GLY A 116 -2.77 -26.33 15.11
CA GLY A 116 -2.20 -27.32 16.00
C GLY A 116 -1.98 -28.66 15.30
N VAL A 117 -0.79 -28.82 14.71
CA VAL A 117 -0.23 -30.13 14.37
C VAL A 117 0.82 -30.47 15.42
N LEU A 118 0.36 -30.65 16.65
CA LEU A 118 0.96 -31.65 17.54
C LEU A 118 -0.13 -32.71 17.72
N ALA A 119 -0.17 -33.61 16.74
CA ALA A 119 -0.88 -34.86 16.86
C ALA A 119 -0.34 -35.59 18.10
N THR A 120 -1.23 -35.87 19.05
CA THR A 120 -1.05 -36.85 20.12
C THR A 120 -1.20 -38.26 19.57
#